data_AF-A0A522DVE8-F1
#
_entry.id   AF-A0A522DVE8-F1
#
_cell.length_a   1.000
_cell.length_b   1.000
_cell.length_c   1.000
_cell.angle_alpha   90.00
_cell.angle_beta   90.00
_cell.angle_gamma   90.00
#
_symmetry.space_group_name_H-M   'P 1'
#
loop_
_entity.id
_entity.type
_entity.pdbx_description
1 polymer ?
#
loop_
_entity_poly.entity_id
_entity_poly.type
_entity_poly.pdbx_seq_one_letter_code
_entity_poly.pdbx_strand_id
1 'polypeptide(L)'
;ANFAARKRAGFVEHPLWVTRYHADEHYATGAYPNQGPAGQGLPAYSGDEDLKDQDVVLWVSAGLTHIPDIEQYPVMNTESLQVFRLTPYGFFRRNPALDLMR
;
A
#
# COMPACT_ATOMS: atom_id res chain seq x y z
N ALA A 1 -2.26 12.73 -16.15
CA ALA A 1 -3.70 13.08 -16.19
C ALA A 1 -3.95 14.30 -15.30
N ASN A 2 -4.67 15.32 -15.78
CA ASN A 2 -4.94 16.57 -15.04
C ASN A 2 -6.13 16.46 -14.05
N PHE A 3 -6.23 15.36 -13.32
CA PHE A 3 -7.29 15.16 -12.32
C PHE A 3 -6.78 15.54 -10.93
N ALA A 4 -7.41 16.51 -10.28
CA ALA A 4 -6.93 17.07 -9.01
C ALA A 4 -6.84 16.03 -7.89
N ALA A 5 -7.80 15.10 -7.80
CA ALA A 5 -7.76 14.05 -6.79
C ALA A 5 -6.57 13.10 -7.00
N ARG A 6 -6.24 12.77 -8.26
CA ARG A 6 -5.06 11.93 -8.56
C ARG A 6 -3.75 12.61 -8.16
N LYS A 7 -3.63 13.94 -8.33
CA LYS A 7 -2.46 14.71 -7.87
C LYS A 7 -2.27 14.69 -6.35
N ARG A 8 -3.35 14.48 -5.58
CA ARG A 8 -3.31 14.38 -4.11
C ARG A 8 -3.21 12.95 -3.59
N ALA A 9 -3.58 11.98 -4.41
CA ALA A 9 -3.54 10.55 -4.12
C ALA A 9 -2.38 9.87 -4.88
N GLY A 10 -1.18 10.43 -4.84
CA GLY A 10 -0.05 9.95 -5.65
C GLY A 10 0.31 8.48 -5.40
N PHE A 11 0.04 7.95 -4.21
CA PHE A 11 0.26 6.54 -3.87
C PHE A 11 -0.43 5.54 -4.83
N VAL A 12 -1.48 5.94 -5.55
CA VAL A 12 -2.19 5.07 -6.50
C VAL A 12 -1.49 4.94 -7.85
N GLU A 13 -0.41 5.69 -8.10
CA GLU A 13 0.30 5.66 -9.38
C GLU A 13 1.15 4.41 -9.56
N HIS A 14 1.54 3.77 -8.45
CA HIS A 14 2.23 2.49 -8.43
C HIS A 14 1.56 1.53 -7.45
N PRO A 15 1.50 0.22 -7.77
CA PRO A 15 0.96 -0.78 -6.86
C PRO A 15 1.87 -1.04 -5.64
N LEU A 16 3.15 -0.67 -5.74
CA LEU A 16 4.16 -0.89 -4.72
C LEU A 16 5.10 0.30 -4.66
N TRP A 17 5.42 0.74 -3.44
CA TRP A 17 6.46 1.73 -3.18
C TRP A 17 7.40 1.19 -2.10
N VAL A 18 8.68 1.54 -2.23
CA VAL A 18 9.69 1.25 -1.21
C VAL A 18 10.37 2.55 -0.88
N THR A 19 10.40 2.90 0.40
CA THR A 19 11.09 4.09 0.91
C THR A 19 12.09 3.69 1.98
N ARG A 20 13.10 4.53 2.22
CA ARG A 20 13.90 4.42 3.43
C ARG A 20 13.02 4.80 4.62
N TYR A 21 13.24 4.19 5.77
CA TYR A 21 12.52 4.55 6.98
C TYR A 21 12.94 5.95 7.48
N HIS A 22 11.97 6.84 7.62
CA HIS A 22 12.07 8.10 8.35
C HIS A 22 10.96 8.17 9.40
N ALA A 23 11.28 8.69 10.59
CA ALA A 23 10.40 8.59 11.75
C ALA A 23 9.09 9.40 11.63
N ASP A 24 9.04 10.39 10.73
CA ASP A 24 7.91 11.29 10.49
C ASP A 24 7.06 10.91 9.24
N GLU A 25 7.49 9.92 8.46
CA GLU A 25 6.82 9.49 7.24
C GLU A 25 5.75 8.41 7.51
N HIS A 26 4.61 8.81 8.06
CA HIS A 26 3.54 7.87 8.44
C HIS A 26 2.45 7.65 7.40
N TYR A 27 2.24 8.61 6.50
CA TYR A 27 1.04 8.66 5.65
C TYR A 27 1.39 8.75 4.17
N ALA A 28 0.78 7.87 3.38
CA ALA A 28 1.02 7.78 1.94
C ALA A 28 0.62 9.03 1.13
N THR A 29 -0.17 9.93 1.71
CA THR A 29 -0.62 11.21 1.13
C THR A 29 -0.14 12.44 1.92
N GLY A 30 0.70 12.26 2.93
CA GLY A 30 1.07 13.30 3.90
C GLY A 30 0.06 13.46 5.05
N ALA A 31 0.40 14.28 6.03
CA ALA A 31 -0.36 14.40 7.29
C ALA A 31 -1.73 15.09 7.14
N TYR A 32 -1.92 15.93 6.13
CA TYR A 32 -3.11 16.76 5.95
C TYR A 32 -3.77 16.55 4.58
N PRO A 33 -4.45 15.42 4.35
CA PRO A 33 -5.01 15.09 3.03
C PRO A 33 -6.26 15.90 2.68
N ASN A 34 -7.03 16.35 3.68
CA ASN A 34 -8.23 17.14 3.45
C ASN A 34 -7.85 18.53 2.90
N GLN A 35 -8.20 18.79 1.64
CA GLN A 35 -7.91 20.03 0.93
C GLN A 35 -6.42 20.44 0.84
N GLY A 36 -5.49 19.62 1.34
CA GLY A 36 -4.07 19.92 1.37
C GLY A 36 -3.39 20.01 0.00
N PRO A 37 -2.12 20.45 -0.04
CA PRO A 37 -1.38 20.55 -1.28
C PRO A 37 -1.12 19.17 -1.90
N ALA A 38 -1.05 19.14 -3.23
CA ALA A 38 -0.71 17.95 -4.01
C ALA A 38 0.78 17.58 -3.89
N GLY A 39 1.13 16.34 -4.23
CA GLY A 39 2.52 15.87 -4.27
C GLY A 39 3.17 15.54 -2.92
N GLN A 40 2.39 15.52 -1.83
CA GLN A 40 2.85 15.04 -0.52
C GLN A 40 2.77 13.51 -0.41
N GLY A 41 3.43 12.93 0.60
CA GLY A 41 3.40 11.50 0.86
C GLY A 41 4.39 10.74 0.00
N LEU A 42 4.00 9.57 -0.51
CA LEU A 42 4.90 8.66 -1.23
C LEU A 42 5.64 9.32 -2.41
N PRO A 43 5.03 10.19 -3.24
CA PRO A 43 5.77 10.88 -4.30
C PRO A 43 6.90 11.78 -3.77
N ALA A 44 6.80 12.30 -2.55
CA ALA A 44 7.85 13.08 -1.91
C ALA A 44 8.88 12.21 -1.18
N TYR A 45 8.45 11.08 -0.62
CA TYR A 45 9.31 10.15 0.14
C TYR A 45 10.14 9.24 -0.76
N SER A 46 9.66 8.92 -1.96
CA SER A 46 10.30 7.99 -2.90
C SER A 46 11.40 8.65 -3.76
N GLY A 47 12.22 9.50 -3.16
CA GLY A 47 13.35 10.16 -3.82
C GLY A 47 14.52 9.21 -4.15
N ASP A 48 15.63 9.76 -4.62
CA ASP A 48 16.85 9.01 -5.00
C ASP A 48 17.71 8.60 -3.77
N GLU A 49 17.09 8.03 -2.74
CA GLU A 49 17.81 7.47 -1.60
C GLU A 49 18.28 6.03 -1.88
N ASP A 50 19.46 5.66 -1.36
CA ASP A 50 19.90 4.27 -1.38
C ASP A 50 19.06 3.42 -0.41
N LEU A 51 18.57 2.29 -0.91
CA LEU A 51 17.72 1.35 -0.17
C LEU A 51 18.47 0.07 0.20
N LYS A 52 19.68 -0.14 -0.33
CA LYS A 52 20.42 -1.37 -0.10
C LYS A 52 20.95 -1.43 1.34
N ASP A 53 20.67 -2.56 2.00
CA ASP A 53 21.09 -2.82 3.39
C ASP A 53 20.63 -1.71 4.37
N GLN A 54 19.52 -1.05 4.06
CA GLN A 54 18.89 -0.03 4.91
C GLN A 54 17.62 -0.55 5.58
N ASP A 55 17.15 0.19 6.58
CA ASP A 55 15.79 0.05 7.10
C ASP A 55 14.81 0.65 6.09
N VAL A 56 13.86 -0.14 5.63
CA VAL A 56 12.96 0.19 4.53
C VAL A 56 11.51 -0.06 4.90
N VAL A 57 10.64 0.76 4.33
CA VAL A 57 9.18 0.64 4.46
C VAL A 57 8.60 0.24 3.11
N LEU A 58 7.79 -0.83 3.13
CA LEU A 58 7.02 -1.28 1.97
C LEU A 58 5.60 -0.74 2.05
N TRP A 59 5.17 -0.02 1.01
CA TRP A 59 3.81 0.51 0.89
C TRP A 59 3.08 -0.22 -0.25
N VAL A 60 2.00 -0.93 0.10
CA VAL A 60 1.20 -1.70 -0.86
C VAL A 60 -0.10 -0.96 -1.17
N SER A 61 -0.25 -0.53 -2.42
CA SER A 61 -1.47 0.10 -2.92
C SER A 61 -2.38 -0.97 -3.52
N ALA A 62 -3.50 -1.25 -2.87
CA ALA A 62 -4.54 -2.10 -3.43
C ALA A 62 -5.83 -1.30 -3.61
N GLY A 63 -6.55 -1.61 -4.69
CA GLY A 63 -7.82 -0.99 -5.01
C GLY A 63 -8.73 -1.97 -5.70
N LEU A 64 -10.03 -1.70 -5.62
CA LEU A 64 -11.07 -2.43 -6.32
C LEU A 64 -11.80 -1.46 -7.23
N THR A 65 -11.85 -1.75 -8.52
CA THR A 65 -12.68 -0.99 -9.46
C THR A 65 -14.11 -1.50 -9.34
N HIS A 66 -14.92 -0.79 -8.56
CA HIS A 66 -16.29 -1.20 -8.26
C HIS A 66 -17.23 -0.81 -9.41
N ILE A 67 -17.74 -1.81 -10.13
CA ILE A 67 -18.82 -1.68 -11.12
C ILE A 67 -20.09 -2.21 -10.43
N PRO A 68 -21.07 -1.35 -10.10
CA PRO A 68 -22.23 -1.80 -9.34
C PRO A 68 -23.19 -2.71 -10.12
N ASP A 69 -23.64 -3.79 -9.49
CA ASP A 69 -24.66 -4.70 -10.00
C ASP A 69 -26.00 -4.52 -9.25
N ILE A 70 -27.12 -4.98 -9.85
CA ILE A 70 -28.47 -4.78 -9.29
C ILE A 70 -28.68 -5.47 -7.95
N GLU A 71 -27.95 -6.57 -7.70
CA GLU A 71 -27.97 -7.35 -6.47
C GLU A 71 -27.36 -6.60 -5.28
N GLN A 72 -26.65 -5.50 -5.53
CA GLN A 72 -26.04 -4.66 -4.50
C GLN A 72 -27.00 -3.59 -3.95
N TYR A 73 -28.25 -3.56 -4.43
CA TYR A 73 -29.29 -2.65 -3.97
C TYR A 73 -30.40 -3.41 -3.21
N PRO A 74 -30.95 -2.87 -2.10
CA PRO A 74 -30.67 -1.57 -1.46
C PRO A 74 -29.46 -1.59 -0.52
N VAL A 75 -28.90 -2.76 -0.27
CA VAL A 75 -27.76 -2.96 0.62
C VAL A 75 -26.73 -3.79 -0.13
N MET A 76 -25.50 -3.27 -0.21
CA MET A 76 -24.39 -3.93 -0.90
C MET A 76 -24.03 -5.25 -0.19
N ASN A 77 -23.84 -6.31 -0.98
CA ASN A 77 -23.26 -7.56 -0.49
C ASN A 77 -21.77 -7.40 -0.13
N THR A 78 -21.21 -8.37 0.57
CA THR A 78 -19.78 -8.36 0.90
C THR A 78 -18.94 -8.65 -0.35
N GLU A 79 -17.96 -7.78 -0.63
CA GLU A 79 -16.93 -8.00 -1.63
C GLU A 79 -15.56 -8.07 -0.92
N SER A 80 -14.76 -9.10 -1.22
CA SER A 80 -13.48 -9.36 -0.54
C SER A 80 -12.31 -9.15 -1.49
N LEU A 81 -11.37 -8.29 -1.10
CA LEU A 81 -10.11 -8.10 -1.81
C LEU A 81 -8.95 -8.68 -0.99
N GLN A 82 -8.33 -9.75 -1.49
CA GLN A 82 -7.07 -10.23 -0.93
C GLN A 82 -5.92 -9.34 -1.45
N VAL A 83 -5.50 -8.40 -0.61
CA VAL A 83 -4.53 -7.34 -0.96
C VAL A 83 -3.13 -7.91 -1.25
N PHE A 84 -2.53 -8.65 -0.31
CA PHE A 84 -1.24 -9.31 -0.51
C PHE A 84 -0.99 -10.40 0.54
N ARG A 85 0.04 -11.21 0.32
CA ARG A 85 0.53 -12.23 1.25
C ARG A 85 2.05 -12.13 1.33
N LEU A 86 2.59 -12.04 2.55
CA LEU A 86 4.00 -12.22 2.80
C LEU A 86 4.25 -13.69 3.11
N THR A 87 5.08 -14.33 2.28
CA THR A 87 5.46 -15.74 2.44
C THR A 87 6.96 -15.80 2.68
N PRO A 88 7.44 -16.57 3.67
CA PRO A 88 8.87 -16.75 3.88
C PRO A 88 9.51 -17.42 2.65
N TYR A 89 10.57 -16.81 2.12
CA TYR A 89 11.37 -17.37 1.03
C TYR A 89 12.82 -17.48 1.47
N GLY A 90 13.31 -18.70 1.69
CA GLY A 90 14.66 -18.92 2.23
C GLY A 90 14.89 -18.41 3.66
N PHE A 91 13.84 -17.98 4.37
CA PHE A 91 13.94 -17.40 5.72
C PHE A 91 14.23 -18.44 6.80
N PHE A 92 13.61 -19.62 6.71
CA PHE A 92 13.79 -20.71 7.67
C PHE A 92 14.73 -21.79 7.12
N ARG A 93 15.53 -22.41 7.99
CA ARG A 93 16.41 -23.54 7.63
C ARG A 93 15.66 -24.83 7.29
N ARG A 94 14.43 -24.96 7.78
CA ARG A 94 13.52 -26.09 7.56
C ARG A 94 12.08 -25.60 7.66
N ASN A 95 11.12 -26.44 7.28
CA ASN A 95 9.70 -26.09 7.39
C ASN A 95 9.35 -25.70 8.85
N PRO A 96 8.86 -24.46 9.10
CA PRO A 96 8.57 -23.96 10.44
C PRO A 96 7.35 -24.65 11.09
N ALA A 97 6.54 -25.37 10.32
CA ALA A 97 5.33 -26.04 10.80
C ALA A 97 5.55 -27.50 11.26
N LEU A 98 6.79 -28.02 11.24
CA LEU A 98 7.08 -29.43 11.53
C LEU A 98 6.71 -29.88 12.95
N ASP A 99 6.80 -28.97 13.91
CA ASP A 99 6.59 -29.27 15.33
C ASP A 99 5.16 -28.96 15.79
N LEU A 100 4.24 -28.67 14.85
CA LEU A 100 2.83 -28.44 15.16
C LEU A 100 2.11 -29.75 15.44
N MET A 101 1.45 -29.82 16.60
CA MET A 101 0.52 -30.92 16.91
C MET A 101 -0.67 -30.87 15.96
N ARG A 102 -1.20 -32.06 15.65
CA ARG A 102 -2.35 -32.22 14.75
C ARG A 102 -3.66 -31.82 15.42
#